data_AF-A0A1B2HUZ5-F1
#
_entry.id   AF-A0A1B2HUZ5-F1
#
_cell.length_a   1.000
_cell.length_b   1.000
_cell.length_c   1.000
_cell.angle_alpha   90.00
_cell.angle_beta   90.00
_cell.angle_gamma   90.00
#
_symmetry.space_group_name_H-M   'P 1'
#
loop_
_entity.id
_entity.type
_entity.pdbx_description
1 polymer ?
#
loop_
_entity_poly.entity_id
_entity_poly.type
_entity_poly.pdbx_seq_one_letter_code
_entity_poly.pdbx_strand_id
1 'polypeptide(L)'
;MKLVERWHELARELAPSLPGQWSLRGWGEQTVLVEEPWDWTARWIGFDRSAYSEDGWFMAAVEPLVLDRFRWALSFGIRMDEVRGGPLSVDLWADNAGQVLHDFVHGAALAVLDEWTVEKFAAAADKSMQRPVEKRRAPHYWLLAPGYRVVLDTGSPEEPLRQVIDHINESGKFATALLFYEELLERWQTGGRDKALKFLEFDRDRKMEEAGLHAH
;
A
#
# COMPACT_ATOMS: atom_id res chain seq x y z
N MET A 1 -23.59 -4.85 -18.65
CA MET A 1 -23.02 -4.61 -17.31
C MET A 1 -21.51 -4.57 -17.48
N LYS A 2 -20.85 -3.50 -17.06
CA LYS A 2 -19.39 -3.33 -17.22
C LYS A 2 -18.67 -4.25 -16.23
N LEU A 3 -17.51 -4.81 -16.60
CA LEU A 3 -16.71 -5.69 -15.73
C LEU A 3 -16.44 -5.08 -14.33
N VAL A 4 -16.27 -3.76 -14.28
CA VAL A 4 -16.18 -2.96 -13.05
C VAL A 4 -17.38 -3.17 -12.11
N GLU A 5 -18.60 -3.15 -12.65
CA GLU A 5 -19.83 -3.33 -11.86
C GLU A 5 -19.87 -4.74 -11.27
N ARG A 6 -19.41 -5.74 -12.03
CA ARG A 6 -19.31 -7.13 -11.56
C ARG A 6 -18.27 -7.29 -10.45
N TRP A 7 -17.10 -6.68 -10.58
CA TRP A 7 -16.12 -6.64 -9.49
C TRP A 7 -16.71 -5.99 -8.23
N HIS A 8 -17.39 -4.84 -8.35
CA HIS A 8 -18.00 -4.15 -7.21
C HIS A 8 -19.06 -5.00 -6.51
N GLU A 9 -19.84 -5.77 -7.26
CA GLU A 9 -20.82 -6.72 -6.71
C GLU A 9 -20.13 -7.80 -5.87
N LEU A 10 -19.15 -8.51 -6.45
CA LEU A 10 -18.41 -9.57 -5.75
C LEU A 10 -17.68 -9.05 -4.49
N ALA A 11 -17.10 -7.85 -4.57
CA ALA A 11 -16.44 -7.23 -3.42
C ALA A 11 -17.43 -6.87 -2.30
N ARG A 12 -18.65 -6.41 -2.63
CA ARG A 12 -19.71 -6.15 -1.64
C ARG A 12 -20.26 -7.44 -1.03
N GLU A 13 -20.32 -8.53 -1.80
CA GLU A 13 -20.70 -9.85 -1.29
C GLU A 13 -19.64 -10.45 -0.37
N LEU A 14 -18.35 -10.22 -0.67
CA LEU A 14 -17.24 -10.65 0.16
C LEU A 14 -17.18 -9.90 1.50
N ALA A 15 -17.36 -8.57 1.49
CA ALA A 15 -17.09 -7.69 2.63
C ALA A 15 -17.69 -8.15 3.98
N PRO A 16 -18.96 -8.61 4.07
CA PRO A 16 -19.56 -9.08 5.32
C PRO A 16 -18.87 -10.32 5.93
N SER A 17 -18.09 -11.07 5.16
CA SER A 17 -17.34 -12.23 5.64
C SER A 17 -15.96 -11.88 6.21
N LEU A 18 -15.46 -10.66 5.96
CA LEU A 18 -14.12 -10.25 6.36
C LEU A 18 -14.08 -9.74 7.80
N PRO A 19 -12.95 -9.88 8.51
CA PRO A 19 -12.79 -9.27 9.84
C PRO A 19 -12.72 -7.75 9.73
N GLY A 20 -13.36 -7.03 10.66
CA GLY A 20 -13.34 -5.56 10.69
C GLY A 20 -14.38 -4.92 9.76
N GLN A 21 -14.12 -3.69 9.31
CA GLN A 21 -14.98 -2.98 8.37
C GLN A 21 -14.26 -2.86 7.04
N TRP A 22 -14.95 -3.16 5.94
CA TRP A 22 -14.39 -3.11 4.60
C TRP A 22 -15.29 -2.31 3.66
N SER A 23 -14.69 -1.35 2.96
CA SER A 23 -15.40 -0.39 2.11
C SER A 23 -14.76 -0.31 0.73
N LEU A 24 -15.57 -0.14 -0.32
CA LEU A 24 -15.05 0.12 -1.66
C LEU A 24 -14.46 1.54 -1.75
N ARG A 25 -13.23 1.65 -2.26
CA ARG A 25 -12.51 2.92 -2.50
C ARG A 25 -11.88 2.94 -3.89
N GLY A 26 -11.70 4.13 -4.46
CA GLY A 26 -11.16 4.32 -5.81
C GLY A 26 -12.24 4.54 -6.87
N TRP A 27 -11.85 4.52 -8.15
CA TRP A 27 -12.71 4.89 -9.28
C TRP A 27 -12.57 3.91 -10.44
N GLY A 28 -13.69 3.55 -11.06
CA GLY A 28 -13.70 2.70 -12.26
C GLY A 28 -12.97 1.36 -12.04
N GLU A 29 -12.06 1.01 -12.94
CA GLU A 29 -11.26 -0.23 -12.87
C GLU A 29 -10.24 -0.24 -11.72
N GLN A 30 -9.94 0.91 -11.09
CA GLN A 30 -9.01 1.01 -9.97
C GLN A 30 -9.72 0.98 -8.60
N THR A 31 -10.97 0.53 -8.57
CA THR A 31 -11.71 0.39 -7.31
C THR A 31 -11.23 -0.85 -6.56
N VAL A 32 -10.92 -0.73 -5.28
CA VAL A 32 -10.52 -1.83 -4.39
C VAL A 32 -11.38 -1.85 -3.13
N LEU A 33 -11.46 -3.00 -2.47
CA LEU A 33 -12.06 -3.14 -1.15
C LEU A 33 -10.98 -2.88 -0.10
N VAL A 34 -11.18 -1.93 0.79
CA VAL A 34 -10.18 -1.43 1.75
C VAL A 34 -10.65 -1.65 3.18
N GLU A 35 -9.77 -2.10 4.06
CA GLU A 35 -10.03 -2.24 5.50
C GLU A 35 -10.05 -0.86 6.18
N GLU A 36 -11.07 -0.60 6.99
CA GLU A 36 -11.30 0.65 7.71
C GLU A 36 -11.47 0.42 9.23
N PRO A 37 -11.02 1.37 10.06
CA PRO A 37 -10.22 2.55 9.71
C PRO A 37 -8.77 2.16 9.35
N TRP A 38 -8.16 2.89 8.41
CA TRP A 38 -6.71 2.78 8.16
C TRP A 38 -5.94 3.56 9.22
N ASP A 39 -4.71 3.11 9.51
CA ASP A 39 -3.75 3.82 10.36
C ASP A 39 -2.50 4.16 9.54
N TRP A 40 -1.33 3.60 9.82
CA TRP A 40 -0.11 3.84 9.03
C TRP A 40 0.11 2.86 7.87
N THR A 41 -0.84 1.95 7.70
CA THR A 41 -0.95 1.02 6.59
C THR A 41 -2.39 0.93 6.13
N ALA A 42 -2.60 0.70 4.83
CA ALA A 42 -3.90 0.43 4.25
C ALA A 42 -3.91 -1.00 3.68
N ARG A 43 -4.80 -1.85 4.18
CA ARG A 43 -5.01 -3.20 3.64
C ARG A 43 -6.10 -3.15 2.59
N TRP A 44 -5.89 -3.82 1.47
CA TRP A 44 -6.87 -3.81 0.38
C TRP A 44 -6.90 -5.13 -0.40
N ILE A 45 -8.04 -5.38 -1.03
CA ILE A 45 -8.32 -6.49 -1.94
C ILE A 45 -8.84 -5.91 -3.24
N GLY A 46 -8.30 -6.34 -4.37
CA GLY A 46 -8.60 -5.79 -5.69
C GLY A 46 -8.67 -6.86 -6.76
N PHE A 47 -9.05 -6.42 -7.95
CA PHE A 47 -9.00 -7.20 -9.18
C PHE A 47 -8.22 -6.42 -10.25
N ASP A 48 -7.35 -7.12 -10.98
CA ASP A 48 -6.60 -6.55 -12.09
C ASP A 48 -6.57 -7.54 -13.26
N ARG A 49 -6.37 -7.04 -14.47
CA ARG A 49 -6.37 -7.83 -15.70
C ARG A 49 -5.51 -7.21 -16.78
N SER A 50 -5.14 -8.02 -17.76
CA SER A 50 -4.56 -7.51 -19.00
C SER A 50 -5.59 -6.71 -19.80
N ALA A 51 -5.15 -5.64 -20.48
CA ALA A 51 -6.00 -4.88 -21.41
C ALA A 51 -6.56 -5.73 -22.57
N TYR A 52 -5.99 -6.90 -22.80
CA TYR A 52 -6.35 -7.82 -23.89
C TYR A 52 -7.20 -9.02 -23.42
N SER A 53 -7.58 -9.10 -22.14
CA SER A 53 -8.30 -10.23 -21.56
C SER A 53 -9.44 -9.74 -20.65
N GLU A 54 -10.54 -10.48 -20.63
CA GLU A 54 -11.60 -10.30 -19.63
C GLU A 54 -11.27 -11.08 -18.35
N ASP A 55 -10.55 -12.21 -18.48
CA ASP A 55 -9.94 -12.89 -17.35
C ASP A 55 -8.86 -12.05 -16.70
N GLY A 56 -8.81 -12.11 -15.37
CA GLY A 56 -7.81 -11.42 -14.57
C GLY A 56 -7.46 -12.19 -13.30
N TRP A 57 -7.04 -11.43 -12.29
CA TRP A 57 -6.57 -11.95 -11.02
C TRP A 57 -7.13 -11.14 -9.86
N PHE A 58 -7.51 -11.83 -8.79
CA PHE A 58 -7.66 -11.21 -7.50
C PHE A 58 -6.29 -10.97 -6.86
N MET A 59 -6.19 -9.85 -6.15
CA MET A 59 -4.98 -9.42 -5.44
C MET A 59 -5.36 -8.95 -4.06
N ALA A 60 -4.45 -9.11 -3.11
CA ALA A 60 -4.55 -8.45 -1.81
C ALA A 60 -3.18 -7.94 -1.40
N ALA A 61 -3.12 -6.72 -0.88
CA ALA A 61 -1.86 -6.14 -0.42
C ALA A 61 -2.04 -5.18 0.75
N VAL A 62 -0.92 -4.85 1.38
CA VAL A 62 -0.80 -3.81 2.39
C VAL A 62 0.07 -2.70 1.84
N GLU A 63 -0.43 -1.47 1.85
CA GLU A 63 0.30 -0.30 1.37
C GLU A 63 0.71 0.60 2.55
N PRO A 64 2.01 0.91 2.72
CA PRO A 64 2.48 1.79 3.78
C PRO A 64 2.17 3.26 3.44
N LEU A 65 1.64 4.00 4.40
CA LEU A 65 1.17 5.38 4.17
C LEU A 65 2.22 6.46 4.52
N VAL A 66 3.45 6.05 4.80
CA VAL A 66 4.56 6.94 5.18
C VAL A 66 5.44 7.40 4.00
N LEU A 67 5.09 7.03 2.76
CA LEU A 67 5.79 7.41 1.52
C LEU A 67 5.24 8.70 0.89
N ASP A 68 6.01 9.31 -0.01
CA ASP A 68 5.64 10.49 -0.79
C ASP A 68 4.35 10.31 -1.61
N ARG A 69 4.08 9.08 -2.04
CA ARG A 69 2.97 8.74 -2.91
C ARG A 69 2.25 7.51 -2.39
N PHE A 70 0.97 7.46 -2.72
CA PHE A 70 0.13 6.31 -2.46
C PHE A 70 -0.46 5.79 -3.78
N ARG A 71 -0.55 4.46 -3.90
CA ARG A 71 -1.25 3.79 -4.99
C ARG A 71 -1.65 2.39 -4.53
N TRP A 72 -2.76 1.87 -5.07
CA TRP A 72 -3.17 0.48 -4.91
C TRP A 72 -2.24 -0.44 -5.74
N ALA A 73 -1.03 -0.70 -5.24
CA ALA A 73 -0.03 -1.49 -5.93
C ALA A 73 0.20 -2.84 -5.23
N LEU A 74 0.47 -3.88 -6.01
CA LEU A 74 0.86 -5.17 -5.43
C LEU A 74 2.34 -5.15 -5.03
N SER A 75 2.70 -4.27 -4.08
CA SER A 75 4.08 -4.14 -3.58
C SER A 75 4.35 -5.10 -2.42
N PHE A 76 3.37 -5.26 -1.51
CA PHE A 76 3.46 -6.09 -0.32
C PHE A 76 2.18 -6.90 -0.15
N GLY A 77 2.09 -8.01 -0.87
CA GLY A 77 0.85 -8.76 -0.97
C GLY A 77 1.00 -10.04 -1.74
N ILE A 78 -0.13 -10.54 -2.22
CA ILE A 78 -0.23 -11.78 -2.98
C ILE A 78 -1.29 -11.65 -4.08
N ARG A 79 -1.02 -12.29 -5.21
CA ARG A 79 -1.98 -12.52 -6.30
C ARG A 79 -2.48 -13.96 -6.27
N MET A 80 -3.73 -14.18 -6.69
CA MET A 80 -4.36 -15.51 -6.60
C MET A 80 -3.60 -16.64 -7.32
N ASP A 81 -2.89 -16.34 -8.41
CA ASP A 81 -2.11 -17.32 -9.18
C ASP A 81 -0.75 -17.66 -8.54
N GLU A 82 -0.32 -16.89 -7.55
CA GLU A 82 0.86 -17.19 -6.71
C GLU A 82 0.52 -18.18 -5.59
N VAL A 83 -0.77 -18.39 -5.31
CA VAL A 83 -1.23 -19.35 -4.32
C VAL A 83 -1.09 -20.76 -4.87
N ARG A 84 -0.36 -21.61 -4.15
CA ARG A 84 -0.12 -23.00 -4.57
C ARG A 84 -1.45 -23.75 -4.72
N GLY A 85 -1.74 -24.18 -5.95
CA GLY A 85 -2.98 -24.90 -6.28
C GLY A 85 -4.19 -24.00 -6.50
N GLY A 86 -4.02 -22.68 -6.47
CA GLY A 86 -5.02 -21.71 -6.87
C GLY A 86 -5.19 -21.62 -8.39
N PRO A 87 -6.28 -20.98 -8.87
CA PRO A 87 -6.50 -20.76 -10.29
C PRO A 87 -5.49 -19.77 -10.88
N LEU A 88 -5.14 -19.96 -12.16
CA LEU A 88 -4.21 -19.07 -12.87
C LEU A 88 -4.84 -17.75 -13.29
N SER A 89 -6.15 -17.73 -13.49
CA SER A 89 -6.95 -16.54 -13.82
C SER A 89 -8.41 -16.80 -13.45
N VAL A 90 -9.22 -15.75 -13.43
CA VAL A 90 -10.66 -15.82 -13.17
C VAL A 90 -11.41 -14.91 -14.15
N ASP A 91 -12.47 -15.45 -14.75
CA ASP A 91 -13.51 -14.68 -15.41
C ASP A 91 -14.54 -14.25 -14.35
N LEU A 92 -14.76 -12.94 -14.19
CA LEU A 92 -15.72 -12.42 -13.20
C LEU A 92 -17.18 -12.76 -13.53
N TRP A 93 -17.46 -13.13 -14.77
CA TRP A 93 -18.79 -13.56 -15.22
C TRP A 93 -19.08 -15.03 -14.94
N ALA A 94 -18.06 -15.82 -14.58
CA ALA A 94 -18.25 -17.21 -14.24
C ALA A 94 -19.09 -17.36 -12.96
N ASP A 95 -19.98 -18.36 -12.93
CA ASP A 95 -20.86 -18.64 -11.79
C ASP A 95 -20.09 -18.90 -10.48
N ASN A 96 -18.84 -19.36 -10.58
CA ASN A 96 -17.97 -19.65 -9.45
C ASN A 96 -17.02 -18.49 -9.06
N ALA A 97 -17.06 -17.34 -9.74
CA ALA A 97 -16.12 -16.24 -9.49
C ALA A 97 -16.13 -15.76 -8.04
N GLY A 98 -17.31 -15.66 -7.42
CA GLY A 98 -17.46 -15.29 -6.01
C GLY A 98 -16.86 -16.33 -5.05
N GLN A 99 -17.00 -17.62 -5.36
CA GLN A 99 -16.36 -18.69 -4.58
C GLN A 99 -14.83 -18.64 -4.71
N VAL A 100 -14.31 -18.42 -5.92
CA VAL A 100 -12.87 -18.26 -6.16
C VAL A 100 -12.30 -17.08 -5.36
N LEU A 101 -13.01 -15.94 -5.36
CA LEU A 101 -12.64 -14.77 -4.54
C LEU A 101 -12.63 -15.12 -3.06
N HIS A 102 -13.69 -15.75 -2.57
CA HIS A 102 -13.82 -16.14 -1.17
C HIS A 102 -12.70 -17.10 -0.74
N ASP A 103 -12.44 -18.14 -1.52
CA ASP A 103 -11.41 -19.14 -1.22
C ASP A 103 -10.00 -18.54 -1.26
N PHE A 104 -9.72 -17.66 -2.22
CA PHE A 104 -8.46 -16.92 -2.27
C PHE A 104 -8.28 -16.05 -1.02
N VAL A 105 -9.30 -15.29 -0.65
CA VAL A 105 -9.19 -14.30 0.44
C VAL A 105 -9.05 -14.99 1.79
N HIS A 106 -9.94 -15.93 2.09
CA HIS A 106 -9.94 -16.65 3.36
C HIS A 106 -8.85 -17.73 3.45
N GLY A 107 -8.48 -18.33 2.32
CA GLY A 107 -7.49 -19.41 2.28
C GLY A 107 -6.04 -18.93 2.26
N ALA A 108 -5.76 -17.73 1.75
CA ALA A 108 -4.39 -17.23 1.61
C ALA A 108 -4.24 -15.74 1.91
N ALA A 109 -5.11 -14.88 1.37
CA ALA A 109 -4.87 -13.45 1.37
C ALA A 109 -4.83 -12.83 2.78
N LEU A 110 -5.82 -13.16 3.63
CA LEU A 110 -5.89 -12.59 5.00
C LEU A 110 -4.63 -12.90 5.82
N ALA A 111 -4.08 -14.11 5.71
CA ALA A 111 -2.85 -14.46 6.39
C ALA A 111 -1.65 -13.61 5.93
N VAL A 112 -1.54 -13.33 4.62
CA VAL A 112 -0.49 -12.45 4.08
C VAL A 112 -0.70 -11.00 4.52
N LEU A 113 -1.95 -10.53 4.59
CA LEU A 113 -2.27 -9.19 5.07
C LEU A 113 -1.91 -9.01 6.55
N ASP A 114 -2.19 -10.03 7.39
CA ASP A 114 -1.85 -10.02 8.82
C ASP A 114 -0.35 -10.08 9.09
N GLU A 115 0.40 -10.66 8.17
CA GLU A 115 1.86 -10.69 8.25
C GLU A 115 2.50 -9.30 8.15
N TRP A 116 1.90 -8.34 7.43
CA TRP A 116 2.49 -7.03 7.15
C TRP A 116 2.04 -5.97 8.15
N THR A 117 2.69 -5.94 9.31
CA THR A 117 2.48 -4.91 10.34
C THR A 117 3.39 -3.69 10.13
N VAL A 118 3.03 -2.57 10.78
CA VAL A 118 3.85 -1.35 10.83
C VAL A 118 5.27 -1.65 11.33
N GLU A 119 5.42 -2.49 12.35
CA GLU A 119 6.71 -2.89 12.91
C GLU A 119 7.52 -3.73 11.92
N LYS A 120 6.87 -4.63 11.17
CA LYS A 120 7.56 -5.43 10.13
C LYS A 120 8.08 -4.54 9.01
N PHE A 121 7.28 -3.54 8.58
CA PHE A 121 7.74 -2.54 7.61
C PHE A 121 8.92 -1.73 8.14
N ALA A 122 8.82 -1.20 9.37
CA ALA A 122 9.88 -0.43 9.99
C ALA A 122 11.19 -1.25 10.11
N ALA A 123 11.10 -2.49 10.58
CA ALA A 123 12.25 -3.39 10.68
C ALA A 123 12.88 -3.70 9.31
N ALA A 124 12.07 -3.91 8.27
CA ALA A 124 12.55 -4.12 6.92
C ALA A 124 13.22 -2.86 6.34
N ALA A 125 12.67 -1.69 6.62
CA ALA A 125 13.20 -0.38 6.21
C ALA A 125 14.56 -0.11 6.85
N ASP A 126 14.69 -0.26 8.17
CA ASP A 126 15.97 -0.09 8.87
C ASP A 126 17.02 -1.11 8.42
N LYS A 127 16.63 -2.38 8.23
CA LYS A 127 17.53 -3.40 7.67
C LYS A 127 17.98 -3.04 6.25
N SER A 128 17.14 -2.38 5.46
CA SER A 128 17.53 -1.89 4.13
C SER A 128 18.52 -0.72 4.21
N MET A 129 18.39 0.15 5.22
CA MET A 129 19.32 1.27 5.46
C MET A 129 20.73 0.80 5.84
N GLN A 130 20.86 -0.37 6.47
CA GLN A 130 22.17 -0.96 6.79
C GLN A 130 23.01 -1.36 5.57
N ARG A 131 22.42 -1.38 4.37
CA ARG A 131 23.13 -1.65 3.11
C ARG A 131 23.60 -0.34 2.47
N PRO A 132 24.77 -0.35 1.79
CA PRO A 132 25.16 0.75 0.90
C PRO A 132 24.04 1.06 -0.10
N VAL A 133 23.81 2.34 -0.40
CA VAL A 133 22.69 2.85 -1.20
C VAL A 133 22.54 2.13 -2.54
N GLU A 134 23.65 1.83 -3.18
CA GLU A 134 23.85 1.20 -4.48
C GLU A 134 23.44 -0.28 -4.47
N LYS A 135 23.41 -0.88 -3.28
CA LYS A 135 22.99 -2.28 -3.05
C LYS A 135 21.55 -2.37 -2.55
N ARG A 136 20.85 -1.25 -2.36
CA ARG A 136 19.43 -1.23 -2.00
C ARG A 136 18.59 -1.53 -3.24
N ARG A 137 17.76 -2.57 -3.18
CA ARG A 137 16.95 -3.06 -4.31
C ARG A 137 15.46 -2.80 -4.06
N ALA A 138 14.67 -2.94 -5.13
CA ALA A 138 13.21 -2.99 -5.03
C ALA A 138 12.78 -4.05 -3.99
N PRO A 139 11.70 -3.81 -3.22
CA PRO A 139 10.74 -2.70 -3.31
C PRO A 139 11.18 -1.40 -2.62
N HIS A 140 12.49 -1.18 -2.40
CA HIS A 140 13.04 0.07 -1.87
C HIS A 140 12.55 0.44 -0.45
N TYR A 141 12.44 -0.55 0.44
CA TYR A 141 12.03 -0.38 1.84
C TYR A 141 12.71 0.77 2.58
N TRP A 142 13.96 1.08 2.24
CA TRP A 142 14.72 2.17 2.85
C TRP A 142 14.05 3.55 2.74
N LEU A 143 13.21 3.78 1.72
CA LEU A 143 12.41 5.00 1.57
C LEU A 143 11.36 5.16 2.69
N LEU A 144 10.95 4.06 3.33
CA LEU A 144 9.99 4.05 4.43
C LEU A 144 10.63 4.43 5.77
N ALA A 145 11.95 4.29 5.90
CA ALA A 145 12.64 4.38 7.18
C ALA A 145 12.46 5.74 7.89
N PRO A 146 12.57 6.90 7.19
CA PRO A 146 12.30 8.19 7.83
C PRO A 146 10.93 8.29 8.49
N GLY A 147 9.88 7.93 7.75
CA GLY A 147 8.51 8.07 8.23
C GLY A 147 8.21 7.13 9.39
N TYR A 148 8.65 5.86 9.31
CA TYR A 148 8.42 4.92 10.42
C TYR A 148 9.21 5.24 11.69
N ARG A 149 10.40 5.84 11.59
CA ARG A 149 11.13 6.31 12.78
C ARG A 149 10.38 7.41 13.52
N VAL A 150 9.71 8.31 12.78
CA VAL A 150 8.84 9.34 13.37
C VAL A 150 7.60 8.68 13.99
N VAL A 151 6.89 7.85 13.23
CA VAL A 151 5.64 7.20 13.67
C VAL A 151 5.85 6.37 14.93
N LEU A 152 6.84 5.47 14.91
CA LEU A 152 7.09 4.53 16.01
C LEU A 152 7.99 5.07 17.12
N ASP A 153 8.51 6.29 16.98
CA ASP A 153 9.46 6.89 17.94
C ASP A 153 10.71 6.02 18.19
N THR A 154 11.25 5.42 17.13
CA THR A 154 12.37 4.46 17.23
C THR A 154 13.74 5.12 17.03
N GLY A 155 13.79 6.43 16.80
CA GLY A 155 15.02 7.20 16.69
C GLY A 155 14.92 8.42 15.78
N SER A 156 16.04 9.13 15.59
CA SER A 156 16.07 10.29 14.69
C SER A 156 15.91 9.86 13.21
N PRO A 157 15.02 10.50 12.45
CA PRO A 157 14.88 10.30 11.00
C PRO A 157 15.88 11.14 10.19
N GLU A 158 16.66 12.04 10.82
CA GLU A 158 17.49 13.02 10.10
C GLU A 158 18.54 12.38 9.18
N GLU A 159 19.27 11.39 9.68
CA GLU A 159 20.30 10.72 8.89
C GLU A 159 19.70 9.93 7.70
N PRO A 160 18.63 9.14 7.88
CA PRO A 160 17.91 8.56 6.75
C PRO A 160 17.38 9.57 5.74
N LEU A 161 16.82 10.70 6.21
CA LEU A 161 16.30 11.74 5.33
C LEU A 161 17.38 12.32 4.44
N ARG A 162 18.54 12.65 5.02
CA ARG A 162 19.68 13.16 4.26
C ARG A 162 20.15 12.15 3.20
N GLN A 163 20.30 10.87 3.57
CA GLN A 163 20.67 9.84 2.59
C GLN A 163 19.66 9.71 1.44
N VAL A 164 18.35 9.81 1.72
CA VAL A 164 17.30 9.77 0.69
C VAL A 164 17.40 10.98 -0.22
N ILE A 165 17.49 12.18 0.35
CA ILE A 165 17.61 13.45 -0.39
C ILE A 165 18.86 13.44 -1.28
N ASP A 166 20.01 13.06 -0.72
CA ASP A 166 21.29 12.99 -1.45
C ASP A 166 21.18 12.01 -2.62
N HIS A 167 20.62 10.81 -2.39
CA HIS A 167 20.43 9.83 -3.46
C HIS A 167 19.51 10.33 -4.59
N ILE A 168 18.43 11.03 -4.24
CA ILE A 168 17.49 11.60 -5.23
C ILE A 168 18.21 12.66 -6.05
N ASN A 169 18.95 13.56 -5.41
CA ASN A 169 19.70 14.62 -6.07
C ASN A 169 20.81 14.09 -6.99
N GLU A 170 21.54 13.06 -6.54
CA GLU A 170 22.66 12.49 -7.32
C GLU A 170 22.18 11.64 -8.50
N SER A 171 21.12 10.84 -8.30
CA SER A 171 20.68 9.87 -9.31
C SER A 171 19.57 10.39 -10.23
N GLY A 172 18.85 11.44 -9.81
CA GLY A 172 17.62 11.92 -10.45
C GLY A 172 16.43 10.96 -10.31
N LYS A 173 16.60 9.81 -9.66
CA LYS A 173 15.51 8.85 -9.41
C LYS A 173 14.64 9.36 -8.29
N PHE A 174 13.31 9.17 -8.42
CA PHE A 174 12.32 9.65 -7.45
C PHE A 174 12.33 11.18 -7.26
N ALA A 175 12.73 11.96 -8.28
CA ALA A 175 12.77 13.42 -8.20
C ALA A 175 11.44 14.05 -7.74
N THR A 176 10.31 13.45 -8.09
CA THR A 176 8.97 13.91 -7.63
C THR A 176 8.76 13.75 -6.12
N ALA A 177 9.50 12.85 -5.47
CA ALA A 177 9.41 12.59 -4.04
C ALA A 177 10.28 13.54 -3.21
N LEU A 178 11.18 14.32 -3.84
CA LEU A 178 12.17 15.14 -3.15
C LEU A 178 11.53 16.10 -2.14
N LEU A 179 10.50 16.84 -2.58
CA LEU A 179 9.79 17.81 -1.76
C LEU A 179 9.20 17.20 -0.49
N PHE A 180 8.70 15.97 -0.56
CA PHE A 180 8.15 15.27 0.60
C PHE A 180 9.24 15.02 1.66
N TYR A 181 10.42 14.54 1.26
CA TYR A 181 11.51 14.25 2.19
C TYR A 181 12.18 15.53 2.74
N GLU A 182 12.31 16.56 1.91
CA GLU A 182 12.81 17.88 2.35
C GLU A 182 11.88 18.51 3.39
N GLU A 183 10.57 18.51 3.13
CA GLU A 183 9.56 19.01 4.06
C GLU A 183 9.57 18.22 5.38
N LEU A 184 9.64 16.88 5.32
CA LEU A 184 9.73 16.05 6.53
C LEU A 184 10.97 16.37 7.36
N LEU A 185 12.12 16.63 6.71
CA LEU A 185 13.36 17.05 7.37
C LEU A 185 13.22 18.43 8.02
N GLU A 186 12.61 19.39 7.33
CA GLU A 186 12.36 20.73 7.88
C GLU A 186 11.45 20.67 9.12
N ARG A 187 10.36 19.92 9.04
CA ARG A 187 9.41 19.75 10.16
C ARG A 187 10.10 19.12 11.37
N TRP A 188 10.96 18.12 11.14
CA TRP A 188 11.79 17.53 12.18
C TRP A 188 12.75 18.55 12.80
N GLN A 189 13.49 19.31 11.99
CA GLN A 189 14.49 20.25 12.51
C GLN A 189 13.88 21.43 13.27
N THR A 190 12.69 21.88 12.88
CA THR A 190 12.04 23.07 13.47
C THR A 190 11.14 22.76 14.67
N GLY A 191 10.81 21.50 14.93
CA GLY A 191 9.93 21.14 16.05
C GLY A 191 9.92 19.68 16.44
N GLY A 192 10.95 18.93 16.05
CA GLY A 192 11.14 17.54 16.41
C GLY A 192 10.02 16.62 15.91
N ARG A 193 9.78 15.57 16.70
CA ARG A 193 8.82 14.52 16.38
C ARG A 193 7.40 15.05 16.19
N ASP A 194 6.94 15.96 17.04
CA ASP A 194 5.55 16.43 17.01
C ASP A 194 5.18 17.12 15.70
N LYS A 195 6.07 17.97 15.17
CA LYS A 195 5.83 18.63 13.87
C LYS A 195 5.95 17.65 12.71
N ALA A 196 6.92 16.74 12.76
CA ALA A 196 7.09 15.72 11.73
C ALA A 196 5.91 14.75 11.66
N LEU A 197 5.39 14.31 12.82
CA LEU A 197 4.24 13.41 12.91
C LEU A 197 2.97 14.08 12.37
N LYS A 198 2.70 15.33 12.76
CA LYS A 198 1.55 16.09 12.20
C LYS A 198 1.60 16.25 10.69
N PHE A 199 2.79 16.45 10.13
CA PHE A 199 2.97 16.48 8.68
C PHE A 199 2.65 15.12 8.05
N LEU A 200 3.16 14.02 8.60
CA LEU A 200 2.86 12.67 8.11
C LEU A 200 1.38 12.31 8.23
N GLU A 201 0.70 12.71 9.32
CA GLU A 201 -0.73 12.49 9.52
C GLU A 201 -1.54 13.24 8.46
N PHE A 202 -1.25 14.53 8.27
CA PHE A 202 -1.88 15.34 7.23
C PHE A 202 -1.66 14.74 5.84
N ASP A 203 -0.42 14.36 5.53
CA ASP A 203 -0.09 13.82 4.22
C ASP A 203 -0.74 12.44 3.99
N ARG A 204 -0.75 11.56 5.00
CA ARG A 204 -1.47 10.28 4.99
C ARG A 204 -2.95 10.51 4.65
N ASP A 205 -3.62 11.37 5.41
CA ASP A 205 -5.06 11.58 5.27
C ASP A 205 -5.37 12.18 3.89
N ARG A 206 -4.58 13.17 3.45
CA ARG A 206 -4.66 13.75 2.10
C ARG A 206 -4.51 12.69 1.01
N LYS A 207 -3.51 11.81 1.08
CA LYS A 207 -3.27 10.77 0.07
C LYS A 207 -4.40 9.74 0.05
N MET A 208 -4.94 9.36 1.20
CA MET A 208 -6.06 8.43 1.28
C MET A 208 -7.35 9.06 0.75
N GLU A 209 -7.57 10.35 1.01
CA GLU A 209 -8.63 11.13 0.39
C GLU A 209 -8.43 11.17 -1.13
N GLU A 210 -7.25 11.53 -1.64
CA GLU A 210 -6.99 11.56 -3.09
C GLU A 210 -7.14 10.19 -3.77
N ALA A 211 -6.78 9.11 -3.07
CA ALA A 211 -6.95 7.75 -3.53
C ALA A 211 -8.41 7.26 -3.55
N GLY A 212 -9.32 8.02 -2.94
CA GLY A 212 -10.73 7.67 -2.81
C GLY A 212 -11.77 8.74 -3.16
N LEU A 213 -11.48 10.05 -3.18
CA LEU A 213 -12.50 11.08 -2.93
C LEU A 213 -12.06 12.51 -3.32
N HIS A 214 -12.73 13.12 -4.30
CA HIS A 214 -13.44 14.35 -3.96
C HIS A 214 -14.84 13.89 -3.53
N ALA A 215 -15.23 14.25 -2.31
CA ALA A 215 -16.64 14.30 -1.97
C ALA A 215 -17.27 15.43 -2.80
N HIS A 216 -18.47 15.14 -3.34
CA HIS A 216 -19.37 15.97 -4.15
C HIS A 216 -19.37 15.66 -5.66
#